data_AF-A0A166H0Z0-F1
#
_entry.id   AF-A0A166H0Z0-F1
#
_cell.length_a   1.000
_cell.length_b   1.000
_cell.length_c   1.000
_cell.angle_alpha   90.00
_cell.angle_beta   90.00
_cell.angle_gamma   90.00
#
_symmetry.space_group_name_H-M   'P 1'
#
loop_
_entity.id
_entity.type
_entity.pdbx_description
1 polymer ?
#
loop_
_entity_poly.entity_id
_entity_poly.type
_entity_poly.pdbx_seq_one_letter_code
_entity_poly.pdbx_strand_id
1 'polypeptide(L)' 'MRLLGASATTVTAATGGRPDLAVYAGEATEAGRLELLPFLREQAVSITAHRFGTPDHLTDALL' A
#
# COMPACT_ATOMS: atom_id res chain seq x y z
N MET A 1 -9.29 -2.16 -6.23
CA MET A 1 -10.05 -1.23 -7.09
C MET A 1 -10.59 -0.09 -6.23
N ARG A 2 -10.29 1.16 -6.60
CA ARG A 2 -10.88 2.35 -5.99
C ARG A 2 -12.20 2.67 -6.68
N LEU A 3 -13.29 2.77 -5.92
CA LEU A 3 -14.63 3.12 -6.43
C LEU A 3 -14.95 4.60 -6.23
N LEU A 4 -15.65 5.22 -7.18
CA LEU A 4 -16.13 6.60 -7.08
C LEU A 4 -17.60 6.64 -7.47
N GLY A 5 -18.46 7.19 -6.60
CA GLY A 5 -19.89 7.40 -6.87
C GLY A 5 -20.74 6.14 -7.08
N ALA A 6 -20.22 4.95 -6.76
CA ALA A 6 -20.90 3.67 -6.95
C ALA A 6 -20.84 2.79 -5.69
N SER A 7 -21.84 1.93 -5.49
CA SER A 7 -21.90 1.01 -4.36
C SER A 7 -20.97 -0.19 -4.53
N ALA A 8 -20.38 -0.66 -3.42
CA ALA A 8 -19.61 -1.90 -3.38
C ALA A 8 -20.42 -3.12 -3.84
N THR A 9 -21.75 -3.12 -3.63
CA THR A 9 -22.63 -4.24 -4.03
C THR A 9 -22.63 -4.46 -5.54
N THR A 10 -22.55 -3.39 -6.34
CA THR A 10 -22.46 -3.48 -7.80
C THR A 10 -21.20 -4.22 -8.23
N VAL A 11 -20.07 -3.96 -7.55
CA VAL A 11 -18.80 -4.65 -7.84
C VAL A 11 -18.85 -6.10 -7.43
N THR A 12 -19.37 -6.40 -6.24
CA THR A 12 -19.49 -7.78 -5.77
C THR A 12 -20.30 -8.64 -6.74
N ALA A 13 -21.41 -8.11 -7.27
CA ALA A 13 -22.22 -8.79 -8.28
C ALA A 13 -21.45 -8.98 -9.60
N ALA A 14 -20.75 -7.95 -10.08
CA ALA A 14 -20.00 -8.01 -11.33
C ALA A 14 -18.77 -8.94 -11.28
N THR A 15 -18.14 -9.10 -10.11
CA THR A 15 -16.94 -9.93 -9.95
C THR A 15 -17.23 -11.31 -9.37
N GLY A 16 -18.49 -11.62 -9.04
CA GLY A 16 -18.86 -12.86 -8.36
C GLY A 16 -18.25 -12.99 -6.96
N GLY A 17 -17.95 -11.87 -6.29
CA GLY A 17 -17.39 -11.87 -4.93
C GLY A 17 -15.97 -12.41 -4.82
N ARG A 18 -15.17 -12.27 -5.89
CA ARG A 18 -13.77 -12.73 -5.92
C ARG A 18 -12.94 -12.23 -4.71
N PRO A 19 -12.34 -13.13 -3.90
CA PRO A 19 -11.65 -12.75 -2.67
C PRO A 19 -10.28 -12.10 -2.91
N ASP A 20 -9.73 -12.22 -4.11
CA ASP A 20 -8.45 -11.63 -4.50
C ASP A 20 -8.58 -10.18 -5.00
N LEU A 21 -9.79 -9.64 -5.06
CA LEU A 21 -10.06 -8.27 -5.44
C LEU A 21 -10.45 -7.44 -4.22
N ALA A 22 -9.55 -6.55 -3.79
CA ALA A 22 -9.87 -5.55 -2.77
C ALA A 22 -10.73 -4.42 -3.37
N VAL A 23 -11.81 -4.04 -2.70
CA VAL A 23 -12.68 -2.91 -3.09
C VAL A 23 -12.58 -1.80 -2.04
N TYR A 24 -12.10 -0.63 -2.46
CA TYR A 24 -12.03 0.57 -1.63
C TYR A 24 -13.21 1.48 -1.99
N ALA A 25 -14.26 1.45 -1.16
CA ALA A 25 -15.56 2.08 -1.42
C ALA A 25 -15.89 3.27 -0.52
N GLY A 26 -14.95 3.74 0.30
CA GLY A 26 -15.14 4.95 1.10
C GLY A 26 -15.31 6.20 0.23
N GLU A 27 -15.95 7.24 0.76
CA GLU A 27 -16.03 8.54 0.08
C GLU A 27 -14.64 9.08 -0.28
N ALA A 28 -14.53 9.73 -1.43
CA ALA A 28 -13.28 10.36 -1.84
C ALA A 28 -12.95 11.54 -0.92
N THR A 29 -11.69 11.66 -0.52
CA THR A 29 -11.21 12.77 0.31
C THR A 29 -10.05 13.53 -0.34
N GLU A 30 -9.98 14.83 -0.08
CA GLU A 30 -8.83 15.66 -0.46
C GLU A 30 -7.59 15.39 0.41
N ALA A 31 -7.73 14.60 1.49
CA ALA A 31 -6.61 14.17 2.32
C ALA A 31 -5.74 13.16 1.54
N GLY A 32 -4.82 13.67 0.71
CA GLY A 32 -3.99 12.87 -0.19
C GLY A 32 -3.21 11.75 0.50
N ARG A 33 -2.79 11.94 1.76
CA ARG A 33 -2.12 10.88 2.54
C ARG A 33 -2.98 9.64 2.75
N LEU A 34 -4.31 9.80 2.84
CA LEU A 34 -5.25 8.68 2.95
C LEU A 34 -5.61 8.12 1.57
N GLU A 35 -5.91 8.98 0.58
CA GLU A 35 -6.30 8.53 -0.76
C GLU A 35 -5.18 7.84 -1.54
N LEU A 36 -3.91 8.08 -1.21
CA LEU A 36 -2.79 7.40 -1.88
C LEU A 36 -2.59 5.96 -1.41
N LEU A 37 -3.09 5.56 -0.24
CA LEU A 37 -2.83 4.23 0.35
C LEU A 37 -3.21 3.05 -0.58
N PRO A 38 -4.33 3.07 -1.32
CA PRO A 38 -4.67 1.99 -2.25
C PRO A 38 -3.75 1.87 -3.47
N PHE A 39 -2.93 2.89 -3.74
CA PHE A 39 -2.08 3.01 -4.93
C PHE A 39 -0.60 2.81 -4.64
N LEU A 40 -0.23 2.64 -3.37
CA LEU A 40 1.14 2.42 -2.94
C LEU A 40 1.28 1.01 -2.38
N ARG A 41 2.49 0.48 -2.48
CA ARG A 41 2.89 -0.76 -1.81
C ARG A 41 3.88 -0.40 -0.72
N GLU A 42 3.49 -0.66 0.53
CA GLU A 42 4.43 -0.55 1.64
C GLU A 42 5.54 -1.59 1.47
N GLN A 43 6.77 -1.18 1.78
CA GLN A 43 7.95 -2.03 1.74
C GLN A 43 8.85 -1.71 2.92
N ALA A 44 9.23 -2.76 3.65
CA ALA A 44 10.26 -2.69 4.68
C ALA A 44 11.56 -3.32 4.15
N VAL A 45 12.67 -2.64 4.38
CA VAL A 45 14.02 -3.12 4.04
C VAL A 45 14.86 -3.11 5.32
N SER A 46 15.51 -4.23 5.63
CA SER A 46 16.41 -4.36 6.77
C SER A 46 17.81 -4.70 6.28
N ILE A 47 18.80 -3.98 6.79
CA ILE A 47 20.20 -4.10 6.40
C ILE A 47 21.02 -4.30 7.67
N THR A 48 21.88 -5.31 7.70
CA THR A 48 22.82 -5.50 8.80
C THR A 48 23.85 -4.38 8.78
N ALA A 49 23.86 -3.53 9.81
CA ALA A 49 24.74 -2.35 9.91
C ALA A 49 26.16 -2.67 10.40
N HIS A 50 26.61 -3.92 10.25
CA HIS A 50 27.93 -4.34 10.71
C HIS A 50 28.51 -5.46 9.85
N ARG A 51 29.83 -5.52 9.80
CA ARG A 51 30.59 -6.65 9.29
C ARG A 51 31.42 -7.24 10.41
N PHE A 52 31.07 -8.46 10.83
CA PHE A 52 31.69 -9.13 11.97
C PHE A 52 31.73 -8.27 13.26
N GLY A 53 30.66 -7.51 13.53
CA GLY A 53 30.57 -6.63 14.70
C GLY A 53 31.26 -5.26 14.56
N THR A 54 32.02 -5.04 13.49
CA THR A 54 32.53 -3.70 13.16
C THR A 54 31.44 -2.95 12.41
N PRO A 55 31.03 -1.74 12.83
CA PRO A 55 30.06 -0.93 12.10
C PRO A 55 30.44 -0.80 10.61
N ASP A 56 29.46 -0.97 9.74
CA ASP A 56 29.63 -0.89 8.29
C ASP A 56 28.88 0.34 7.76
N HIS A 57 29.56 1.14 6.93
CA HIS A 57 29.11 2.44 6.40
C HIS A 57 28.42 2.35 5.03
N LEU A 58 28.13 1.13 4.55
CA LEU A 58 27.52 0.89 3.23
C LEU A 58 26.22 1.70 2.99
N THR A 59 25.46 2.01 4.03
CA THR A 59 24.14 2.66 3.92
C THR A 59 24.13 4.15 4.26
N ASP A 60 25.29 4.75 4.56
CA ASP A 60 25.36 6.13 5.09
C ASP A 60 24.75 7.19 4.16
N ALA A 61 24.69 6.92 2.86
CA ALA A 61 24.09 7.81 1.87
C ALA A 61 22.65 7.42 1.44
N LEU A 62 22.09 6.35 2.02
CA LEU A 62 20.75 5.84 1.69
C LEU A 62 19.67 6.27 2.69
N LEU A 63 20.05 6.74 3.87
CA LEU A 63 19.18 7.27 4.93
C LEU A 63 19.45 8.76 5.12
#